data_AF-A0A2G9MPF5-F1
#
_entry.id   AF-A0A2G9MPF5-F1
#
_cell.length_a   1.000
_cell.length_b   1.000
_cell.length_c   1.000
_cell.angle_alpha   90.00
_cell.angle_beta   90.00
_cell.angle_gamma   90.00
#
_symmetry.space_group_name_H-M   'P 1'
#
loop_
_entity.id
_entity.type
_entity.pdbx_description
1 polymer ?
#
loop_
_entity_poly.entity_id
_entity_poly.type
_entity_poly.pdbx_seq_one_letter_code
_entity_poly.pdbx_strand_id
1 'polypeptide(L)'
;MIKRGQITIFVILGIVLIVALVLVGVFKGEEVKKGVEKQITSVGSMSEYVAEVEVIVQDCLEHSMIETFAELGVGAIGNYKEDFGKILKFKVLECVDFSSVNAKVVSEGIDSVDVSYAAGNTKIQVNLNYDISIEKDENVKRLNKFYSEVSIIPECCIPVQVDGNCKAKESSNVVSCGRLFKIDQGESLEMDGECSAC
;
A
#
# COMPACT_ATOMS: atom_id res chain seq x y z
N MET A 1 10.17 77.98 -11.23
CA MET A 1 10.31 77.39 -12.58
C MET A 1 10.76 75.93 -12.46
N ILE A 2 9.82 75.04 -12.23
CA ILE A 2 9.97 73.57 -12.23
C ILE A 2 8.66 73.07 -12.85
N LYS A 3 8.65 71.89 -13.49
CA LYS A 3 7.48 71.17 -14.07
C LYS A 3 7.35 71.15 -15.60
N ARG A 4 8.46 71.08 -16.34
CA ARG A 4 8.41 70.55 -17.73
C ARG A 4 9.26 69.30 -17.94
N GLY A 5 10.40 69.16 -17.24
CA GLY A 5 11.27 67.97 -17.37
C GLY A 5 10.78 66.71 -16.63
N GLN A 6 9.97 66.84 -15.57
CA GLN A 6 9.49 65.68 -14.80
C GLN A 6 8.43 64.88 -15.56
N ILE A 7 7.58 65.56 -16.33
CA ILE A 7 6.50 64.92 -17.11
C ILE A 7 7.11 64.04 -18.21
N THR A 8 8.16 64.51 -18.88
CA THR A 8 8.84 63.76 -19.94
C THR A 8 9.46 62.46 -19.44
N ILE A 9 9.98 62.44 -18.20
CA ILE A 9 10.56 61.24 -17.60
C ILE A 9 9.47 60.18 -17.34
N PHE A 10 8.32 60.57 -16.79
CA PHE A 10 7.23 59.62 -16.53
C PHE A 10 6.62 59.06 -17.82
N VAL A 11 6.55 59.87 -18.88
CA VAL A 11 6.06 59.41 -20.20
C VAL A 11 7.02 58.37 -20.80
N ILE A 12 8.34 58.61 -20.75
CA ILE A 12 9.32 57.65 -21.25
C ILE A 12 9.27 56.35 -20.44
N LEU A 13 9.18 56.44 -19.11
CA LEU A 13 9.14 55.28 -18.23
C LEU A 13 7.89 54.42 -18.44
N GLY A 14 6.74 55.06 -18.71
CA GLY A 14 5.50 54.37 -19.07
C GLY A 14 5.59 53.61 -20.39
N ILE A 15 6.20 54.22 -21.42
CA ILE A 15 6.40 53.55 -22.73
C ILE A 15 7.31 52.33 -22.58
N VAL A 16 8.43 52.45 -21.84
CA VAL A 16 9.36 51.33 -21.61
C VAL A 16 8.66 50.17 -20.90
N LEU A 17 7.80 50.45 -19.93
CA LEU A 17 7.07 49.42 -19.17
C LEU A 17 6.03 48.70 -20.02
N ILE A 18 5.32 49.42 -20.89
CA ILE A 18 4.38 48.82 -21.86
C ILE A 18 5.13 47.94 -22.86
N VAL A 19 6.25 48.42 -23.41
CA VAL A 19 7.06 47.62 -24.34
C VAL A 19 7.60 46.36 -23.67
N ALA A 20 8.04 46.43 -22.41
CA ALA A 20 8.48 45.25 -21.65
C ALA A 20 7.35 44.22 -21.45
N LEU A 21 6.13 44.66 -21.12
CA LEU A 21 4.98 43.77 -20.98
C LEU A 21 4.57 43.11 -22.31
N VAL A 22 4.61 43.86 -23.41
CA VAL A 22 4.33 43.32 -24.75
C VAL A 22 5.40 42.31 -25.16
N LEU A 23 6.69 42.60 -24.91
CA LEU A 23 7.76 41.64 -25.17
C LEU A 23 7.59 40.36 -24.35
N VAL A 24 7.27 40.46 -23.05
CA VAL A 24 7.00 39.27 -22.21
C VAL A 24 5.79 38.48 -22.72
N GLY A 25 4.73 39.14 -23.18
CA GLY A 25 3.55 38.48 -23.77
C GLY A 25 3.83 37.78 -25.09
N VAL A 26 4.64 38.40 -25.96
CA VAL A 26 5.00 37.84 -27.28
C VAL A 26 6.03 36.70 -27.13
N PHE A 27 7.06 36.88 -26.31
CA PHE A 27 8.08 35.83 -26.10
C PHE A 27 7.58 34.63 -25.29
N LYS A 28 6.58 34.79 -24.41
CA LYS A 28 5.94 33.62 -23.75
C LYS A 28 5.02 32.81 -24.66
N GLY A 29 4.62 33.34 -25.82
CA GLY A 29 3.63 32.71 -26.69
C GLY A 29 4.20 31.70 -27.71
N GLU A 30 5.39 31.94 -28.28
CA GLU A 30 5.87 31.18 -29.43
C GLU A 30 7.01 30.19 -29.16
N GLU A 31 7.87 30.40 -28.15
CA GLU A 31 8.98 29.46 -27.87
C GLU A 31 8.65 28.39 -26.82
N VAL A 32 7.61 28.59 -26.00
CA VAL A 32 7.20 27.58 -24.99
C VAL A 32 6.37 26.45 -25.61
N LYS A 33 5.78 26.65 -26.80
CA LYS A 33 4.91 25.63 -27.42
C LYS A 33 5.63 24.59 -28.28
N LYS A 34 6.84 24.87 -28.79
CA LYS A 34 7.57 23.92 -29.66
C LYS A 34 8.71 23.15 -29.00
N GLY A 35 9.07 23.51 -27.76
CA GLY A 35 10.00 22.74 -26.92
C GLY A 35 9.33 21.75 -25.97
N VAL A 36 8.02 21.86 -25.74
CA VAL A 36 7.28 21.04 -24.75
C VAL A 36 6.49 19.88 -25.39
N GLU A 37 6.20 19.95 -26.70
CA GLU A 37 5.44 18.89 -27.38
C GLU A 37 6.29 17.73 -27.91
N LYS A 38 7.62 17.74 -27.69
CA LYS A 38 8.53 16.65 -28.12
C LYS A 38 9.04 15.74 -27.00
N GLN A 39 8.40 15.77 -25.83
CA GLN A 39 8.71 14.90 -24.68
C GLN A 39 7.48 14.23 -24.03
N ILE A 40 6.32 14.19 -24.70
CA ILE A 40 5.09 13.57 -24.15
C ILE A 40 4.75 12.26 -24.87
N THR A 41 5.75 11.59 -25.45
CA THR A 41 5.60 10.21 -25.93
C THR A 41 6.74 9.36 -25.42
N SER A 42 6.42 8.58 -24.39
CA SER A 42 7.20 7.47 -23.83
C SER A 42 8.36 7.82 -22.89
N VAL A 43 8.06 8.50 -21.79
CA VAL A 43 8.85 8.39 -20.56
C VAL A 43 7.86 8.05 -19.45
N GLY A 44 7.85 6.80 -18.98
CA GLY A 44 7.10 6.45 -17.79
C GLY A 44 7.58 7.36 -16.65
N SER A 45 6.66 8.03 -15.98
CA SER A 45 7.04 8.94 -14.91
C SER A 45 7.69 8.14 -13.77
N MET A 46 8.68 8.70 -13.06
CA MET A 46 9.29 8.02 -11.90
C MET A 46 8.23 7.55 -10.89
N SER A 47 7.11 8.26 -10.79
CA SER A 47 5.94 7.88 -10.01
C SER A 47 5.29 6.58 -10.44
N GLU A 48 5.22 6.27 -11.74
CA GLU A 48 4.66 5.01 -12.24
C GLU A 48 5.47 3.81 -11.77
N TYR A 49 6.81 3.87 -11.87
CA TYR A 49 7.69 2.79 -11.40
C TYR A 49 7.63 2.61 -9.88
N VAL A 50 7.54 3.71 -9.13
CA VAL A 50 7.37 3.64 -7.67
C VAL A 50 6.07 2.95 -7.30
N ALA A 51 4.96 3.33 -7.96
CA ALA A 51 3.67 2.72 -7.72
C ALA A 51 3.64 1.23 -8.12
N GLU A 52 4.28 0.87 -9.24
CA GLU A 52 4.37 -0.53 -9.68
C GLU A 52 5.13 -1.39 -8.66
N VAL A 53 6.28 -0.92 -8.18
CA VAL A 53 7.05 -1.61 -7.13
C VAL A 53 6.27 -1.70 -5.82
N GLU A 54 5.58 -0.62 -5.43
CA GLU A 54 4.76 -0.59 -4.22
C GLU A 54 3.64 -1.65 -4.28
N VAL A 55 2.94 -1.76 -5.41
CA VAL A 55 1.89 -2.77 -5.63
C VAL A 55 2.46 -4.19 -5.54
N ILE A 56 3.59 -4.48 -6.21
CA ILE A 56 4.21 -5.81 -6.17
C ILE A 56 4.53 -6.22 -4.74
N VAL A 57 5.15 -5.32 -3.95
CA VAL A 57 5.52 -5.62 -2.57
C VAL A 57 4.28 -5.75 -1.70
N GLN A 58 3.27 -4.90 -1.88
CA GLN A 58 2.03 -4.92 -1.13
C GLN A 58 1.23 -6.21 -1.36
N ASP A 59 1.06 -6.62 -2.62
CA ASP A 59 0.38 -7.85 -3.01
C ASP A 59 1.11 -9.08 -2.42
N CYS A 60 2.44 -9.10 -2.51
CA CYS A 60 3.24 -10.17 -1.92
C CYS A 60 3.15 -10.21 -0.40
N LEU A 61 3.12 -9.06 0.27
CA LEU A 61 2.96 -8.97 1.72
C LEU A 61 1.59 -9.54 2.14
N GLU A 62 0.52 -9.12 1.49
CA GLU A 62 -0.84 -9.60 1.74
C GLU A 62 -0.97 -11.11 1.54
N HIS A 63 -0.49 -11.61 0.40
CA HIS A 63 -0.54 -13.04 0.09
C HIS A 63 0.27 -13.86 1.09
N SER A 64 1.50 -13.41 1.39
CA SER A 64 2.39 -14.08 2.35
C SER A 64 1.80 -14.08 3.76
N MET A 65 1.06 -13.03 4.16
CA MET A 65 0.37 -12.98 5.45
C MET A 65 -0.73 -14.04 5.56
N ILE A 66 -1.53 -14.22 4.50
CA ILE A 66 -2.60 -15.23 4.46
C ILE A 66 -2.01 -16.64 4.55
N GLU A 67 -0.97 -16.93 3.78
CA GLU A 67 -0.31 -18.24 3.82
C GLU A 67 0.34 -18.52 5.17
N THR A 68 1.10 -17.55 5.71
CA THR A 68 1.74 -17.67 7.02
C THR A 68 0.72 -17.92 8.12
N PHE A 69 -0.43 -17.23 8.03
CA PHE A 69 -1.54 -17.44 8.96
C PHE A 69 -2.08 -18.87 8.89
N ALA A 70 -2.31 -19.39 7.69
CA ALA A 70 -2.81 -20.75 7.49
C ALA A 70 -1.82 -21.82 7.98
N GLU A 71 -0.52 -21.63 7.75
CA GLU A 71 0.53 -22.54 8.20
C GLU A 71 0.66 -22.57 9.73
N LEU A 72 0.59 -21.40 10.38
CA LEU A 72 0.72 -21.29 11.83
C LEU A 72 -0.56 -21.63 12.60
N GLY A 73 -1.73 -21.56 11.94
CA GLY A 73 -3.03 -21.94 12.51
C GLY A 73 -3.13 -23.42 12.93
N VAL A 74 -2.17 -24.26 12.50
CA VAL A 74 -2.12 -25.71 12.75
C VAL A 74 -1.23 -26.08 13.95
N GLY A 75 -0.46 -25.14 14.52
CA GLY A 75 0.53 -25.40 15.58
C GLY A 75 0.22 -24.75 16.92
N ALA A 76 0.57 -25.42 18.03
CA ALA A 76 0.64 -24.79 19.34
C ALA A 76 1.94 -23.98 19.45
N ILE A 77 1.89 -22.69 19.11
CA ILE A 77 3.08 -21.83 19.02
C ILE A 77 3.21 -20.95 20.27
N GLY A 78 4.33 -21.07 20.97
CA GLY A 78 4.62 -20.26 22.16
C GLY A 78 4.91 -18.79 21.86
N ASN A 79 5.51 -18.48 20.69
CA ASN A 79 5.88 -17.13 20.26
C ASN A 79 5.30 -16.79 18.87
N TYR A 80 3.97 -16.85 18.73
CA TYR A 80 3.28 -16.64 17.45
C TYR A 80 3.79 -15.44 16.64
N LYS A 81 3.95 -14.26 17.27
CA LYS A 81 4.40 -13.04 16.58
C LYS A 81 5.81 -13.16 16.00
N GLU A 82 6.72 -13.81 16.73
CA GLU A 82 8.11 -13.97 16.32
C GLU A 82 8.19 -14.96 15.15
N ASP A 83 7.48 -16.08 15.25
CA ASP A 83 7.48 -17.12 14.21
C ASP A 83 6.75 -16.66 12.96
N PHE A 84 5.62 -15.93 13.12
CA PHE A 84 4.92 -15.26 12.02
C PHE A 84 5.85 -14.28 11.31
N GLY A 85 6.55 -13.41 12.05
CA GLY A 85 7.49 -12.46 11.47
C GLY A 85 8.63 -13.13 10.69
N LYS A 86 9.19 -14.24 11.20
CA LYS A 86 10.26 -14.99 10.53
C LYS A 86 9.80 -15.64 9.22
N ILE A 87 8.65 -16.32 9.24
CA ILE A 87 8.11 -16.98 8.04
C ILE A 87 7.69 -15.95 7.01
N LEU A 88 7.02 -14.88 7.46
CA LEU A 88 6.59 -13.81 6.57
C LEU A 88 7.77 -13.15 5.87
N LYS A 89 8.87 -12.89 6.61
CA LYS A 89 10.11 -12.33 6.04
C LYS A 89 10.63 -13.19 4.88
N PHE A 90 10.60 -14.51 5.03
CA PHE A 90 11.06 -15.43 4.00
C PHE A 90 10.12 -15.44 2.79
N LYS A 91 8.81 -15.59 3.01
CA LYS A 91 7.80 -15.64 1.94
C LYS A 91 7.74 -14.36 1.11
N VAL A 92 7.84 -13.19 1.74
CA VAL A 92 7.86 -11.91 1.00
C VAL A 92 9.07 -11.83 0.08
N LEU A 93 10.25 -12.27 0.53
CA LEU A 93 11.46 -12.27 -0.30
C LEU A 93 11.37 -13.26 -1.47
N GLU A 94 10.70 -14.40 -1.30
CA GLU A 94 10.48 -15.37 -2.38
C GLU A 94 9.39 -14.93 -3.37
N CYS A 95 8.37 -14.21 -2.90
CA CYS A 95 7.26 -13.76 -3.71
C CYS A 95 7.61 -12.58 -4.61
N VAL A 96 8.41 -11.64 -4.12
CA VAL A 96 8.68 -10.37 -4.81
C VAL A 96 9.54 -10.61 -6.05
N ASP A 97 8.95 -10.34 -7.22
CA ASP A 97 9.65 -10.33 -8.51
C ASP A 97 9.50 -8.96 -9.19
N PHE A 98 10.63 -8.28 -9.38
CA PHE A 98 10.69 -6.98 -10.07
C PHE A 98 11.04 -7.09 -11.55
N SER A 99 11.08 -8.30 -12.12
CA SER A 99 11.47 -8.53 -13.51
C SER A 99 10.58 -7.82 -14.55
N SER A 100 9.32 -7.52 -14.18
CA SER A 100 8.38 -6.78 -15.03
C SER A 100 8.59 -5.26 -15.02
N VAL A 101 9.25 -4.73 -13.98
CA VAL A 101 9.40 -3.29 -13.78
C VAL A 101 10.47 -2.77 -14.73
N ASN A 102 10.12 -1.80 -15.57
CA ASN A 102 11.07 -1.18 -16.49
C ASN A 102 11.93 -0.08 -15.80
N ALA A 103 12.52 -0.42 -14.67
CA ALA A 103 13.47 0.38 -13.90
C ALA A 103 14.44 -0.56 -13.17
N LYS A 104 15.61 -0.05 -12.77
CA LYS A 104 16.53 -0.84 -11.95
C LYS A 104 16.04 -0.80 -10.50
N VAL A 105 15.60 -1.95 -9.99
CA VAL A 105 15.15 -2.10 -8.62
C VAL A 105 16.22 -2.86 -7.83
N VAL A 106 16.70 -2.25 -6.75
CA VAL A 106 17.70 -2.83 -5.85
C VAL A 106 17.05 -2.98 -4.48
N SER A 107 17.08 -4.19 -3.95
CA SER A 107 16.59 -4.52 -2.62
C SER A 107 17.78 -4.73 -1.68
N GLU A 108 17.79 -4.05 -0.53
CA GLU A 108 18.79 -4.25 0.54
C GLU A 108 18.34 -5.30 1.56
N GLY A 109 17.15 -5.88 1.36
CA GLY A 109 16.55 -6.88 2.23
C GLY A 109 15.60 -6.28 3.27
N ILE A 110 14.90 -7.18 3.97
CA ILE A 110 13.96 -6.81 5.03
C ILE A 110 14.71 -6.60 6.34
N ASP A 111 14.64 -5.41 6.89
CA ASP A 111 15.24 -5.03 8.17
C ASP A 111 14.45 -5.62 9.34
N SER A 112 13.15 -5.34 9.38
CA SER A 112 12.26 -5.74 10.47
C SER A 112 10.86 -6.07 9.98
N VAL A 113 10.20 -6.94 10.76
CA VAL A 113 8.79 -7.31 10.60
C VAL A 113 8.14 -7.16 11.97
N ASP A 114 7.26 -6.17 12.12
CA ASP A 114 6.56 -5.91 13.36
C ASP A 114 5.13 -6.43 13.25
N VAL A 115 4.84 -7.51 13.98
CA VAL A 115 3.53 -8.17 14.00
C VAL A 115 2.75 -7.78 15.26
N SER A 116 1.59 -7.18 15.07
CA SER A 116 0.67 -6.81 16.16
C SER A 116 -0.74 -7.36 15.92
N TYR A 117 -1.50 -7.44 17.01
CA TYR A 117 -2.93 -7.73 16.94
C TYR A 117 -3.71 -6.42 17.03
N ALA A 118 -4.80 -6.33 16.28
CA ALA A 118 -5.72 -5.20 16.30
C ALA A 118 -7.18 -5.67 16.46
N ALA A 119 -8.08 -4.71 16.67
CA ALA A 119 -9.53 -4.94 16.74
C ALA A 119 -9.94 -6.09 17.70
N GLY A 120 -9.38 -6.13 18.92
CA GLY A 120 -9.70 -7.18 19.89
C GLY A 120 -9.10 -8.55 19.57
N ASN A 121 -7.99 -8.60 18.81
CA ASN A 121 -7.31 -9.81 18.33
C ASN A 121 -8.04 -10.53 17.20
N THR A 122 -8.82 -9.80 16.40
CA THR A 122 -9.50 -10.31 15.19
C THR A 122 -8.73 -9.99 13.92
N LYS A 123 -7.75 -9.08 13.98
CA LYS A 123 -6.87 -8.70 12.88
C LYS A 123 -5.40 -8.86 13.26
N ILE A 124 -4.59 -9.33 12.32
CA ILE A 124 -3.13 -9.23 12.37
C ILE A 124 -2.74 -8.02 11.53
N GLN A 125 -1.96 -7.15 12.14
CA GLN A 125 -1.31 -6.04 11.45
C GLN A 125 0.18 -6.36 11.33
N VAL A 126 0.72 -6.08 10.15
CA VAL A 126 2.15 -6.20 9.89
C VAL A 126 2.66 -4.86 9.39
N ASN A 127 3.71 -4.38 10.04
CA ASN A 127 4.56 -3.32 9.50
C ASN A 127 5.87 -3.96 9.03
N LEU A 128 6.16 -3.84 7.74
CA LEU A 128 7.35 -4.37 7.12
C LEU A 128 8.30 -3.21 6.80
N ASN A 129 9.52 -3.28 7.33
CA ASN A 129 10.60 -2.40 6.93
C ASN A 129 11.46 -3.09 5.87
N TYR A 130 11.32 -2.69 4.61
CA TYR A 130 11.97 -3.30 3.46
C TYR A 130 12.58 -2.22 2.56
N ASP A 131 13.90 -2.03 2.63
CA ASP A 131 14.58 -0.97 1.86
C ASP A 131 14.76 -1.37 0.39
N ILE A 132 14.08 -0.63 -0.48
CA ILE A 132 14.08 -0.79 -1.93
C ILE A 132 14.45 0.54 -2.56
N SER A 133 15.51 0.53 -3.36
CA SER A 133 15.93 1.65 -4.21
C SER A 133 15.51 1.40 -5.66
N ILE A 134 14.81 2.37 -6.23
CA ILE A 134 14.35 2.37 -7.62
C ILE A 134 15.16 3.43 -8.36
N GLU A 135 15.84 3.02 -9.42
CA GLU A 135 16.73 3.86 -10.23
C GLU A 135 16.26 3.84 -11.69
N LYS A 136 15.94 5.03 -12.21
CA LYS A 136 15.61 5.26 -13.63
C LYS A 136 16.23 6.58 -14.08
N ASP A 137 17.05 6.50 -15.11
CA ASP A 137 17.84 7.63 -15.62
C ASP A 137 18.69 8.25 -14.50
N GLU A 138 18.57 9.55 -14.23
CA GLU A 138 19.28 10.24 -13.14
C GLU A 138 18.48 10.32 -11.83
N ASN A 139 17.30 9.68 -11.77
CA ASN A 139 16.41 9.75 -10.62
C ASN A 139 16.51 8.48 -9.77
N VAL A 140 16.60 8.68 -8.45
CA VAL A 140 16.56 7.61 -7.46
C VAL A 140 15.42 7.88 -6.48
N LYS A 141 14.61 6.86 -6.21
CA LYS A 141 13.60 6.87 -5.16
C LYS A 141 13.79 5.69 -4.24
N ARG A 142 13.42 5.86 -2.98
CA ARG A 142 13.49 4.81 -1.96
C ARG A 142 12.12 4.56 -1.36
N LEU A 143 11.80 3.30 -1.20
CA LEU A 143 10.67 2.79 -0.43
C LEU A 143 11.24 1.99 0.72
N ASN A 144 10.66 2.12 1.91
CA ASN A 144 11.14 1.42 3.09
C ASN A 144 10.03 0.87 3.98
N LYS A 145 8.80 1.37 3.90
CA LYS A 145 7.73 1.00 4.82
C LYS A 145 6.54 0.49 4.05
N PHE A 146 6.13 -0.72 4.40
CA PHE A 146 4.93 -1.36 3.88
C PHE A 146 4.06 -1.77 5.07
N TYR A 147 2.74 -1.70 4.87
CA TYR A 147 1.76 -2.01 5.89
C TYR A 147 0.68 -2.89 5.30
N SER A 148 0.30 -3.94 6.00
CA SER A 148 -0.86 -4.73 5.64
C SER A 148 -1.60 -5.21 6.88
N GLU A 149 -2.89 -5.46 6.71
CA GLU A 149 -3.74 -6.07 7.71
C GLU A 149 -4.52 -7.24 7.12
N VAL A 150 -4.58 -8.33 7.86
CA VAL A 150 -5.40 -9.49 7.51
C VAL A 150 -6.33 -9.82 8.67
N SER A 151 -7.60 -10.06 8.36
CA SER A 151 -8.55 -10.57 9.34
C SER A 151 -8.22 -12.04 9.66
N ILE A 152 -7.94 -12.31 10.93
CA ILE A 152 -7.74 -13.64 11.54
C ILE A 152 -9.03 -14.44 11.52
N ILE A 153 -10.15 -13.72 11.53
CA ILE A 153 -11.48 -14.22 11.33
C ILE A 153 -11.80 -13.99 9.85
N PRO A 154 -11.53 -14.96 8.94
CA PRO A 154 -12.43 -15.08 7.80
C PRO A 154 -13.83 -15.25 8.38
N GLU A 155 -14.87 -14.86 7.64
CA GLU A 155 -16.23 -15.32 7.88
C GLU A 155 -16.24 -16.86 7.93
N CYS A 156 -15.88 -17.41 9.09
CA CYS A 156 -15.58 -18.82 9.25
C CYS A 156 -16.88 -19.49 9.49
N CYS A 157 -17.44 -19.97 8.39
CA CYS A 157 -18.65 -20.73 8.42
C CYS A 157 -18.37 -22.09 9.06
N ILE A 158 -18.90 -22.30 10.25
CA ILE A 158 -18.80 -23.55 11.01
C ILE A 158 -19.90 -24.49 10.48
N PRO A 159 -19.58 -25.63 9.84
CA PRO A 159 -20.55 -26.49 9.17
C PRO A 159 -21.35 -27.35 10.18
N VAL A 160 -22.26 -26.72 10.93
CA VAL A 160 -23.08 -27.31 11.97
C VAL A 160 -24.52 -26.81 11.90
N GLN A 161 -25.47 -27.71 12.12
CA GLN A 161 -26.88 -27.32 12.15
C GLN A 161 -27.19 -26.49 13.39
N VAL A 162 -27.80 -25.32 13.17
CA VAL A 162 -28.27 -24.43 14.24
C VAL A 162 -29.79 -24.29 14.28
N ASP A 163 -30.30 -23.84 15.43
CA ASP A 163 -31.68 -23.38 15.60
C ASP A 163 -31.87 -21.90 15.18
N GLY A 164 -33.08 -21.37 15.38
CA GLY A 164 -33.41 -19.98 15.03
C GLY A 164 -32.68 -18.91 15.85
N ASN A 165 -31.92 -19.29 16.88
CA ASN A 165 -31.12 -18.40 17.72
C ASN A 165 -29.61 -18.68 17.58
N CYS A 166 -29.19 -19.28 16.47
CA CYS A 166 -27.79 -19.65 16.22
C CYS A 166 -27.18 -20.60 17.28
N LYS A 167 -28.00 -21.47 17.89
CA LYS A 167 -27.51 -22.49 18.82
C LYS A 167 -27.36 -23.84 18.14
N ALA A 168 -26.28 -24.55 18.43
CA ALA A 168 -26.02 -25.88 17.86
C ALA A 168 -27.13 -26.88 18.23
N LYS A 169 -27.69 -27.57 17.23
CA LYS A 169 -28.74 -28.59 17.45
C LYS A 169 -28.19 -29.90 18.03
N GLU A 170 -26.93 -30.19 17.78
CA GLU A 170 -26.24 -31.40 18.20
C GLU A 170 -24.77 -31.12 18.50
N SER A 171 -24.18 -31.90 19.42
CA SER A 171 -22.75 -31.82 19.68
C SER A 171 -21.97 -32.33 18.48
N SER A 172 -20.92 -31.61 18.09
CA SER A 172 -20.09 -31.97 16.94
C SER A 172 -18.64 -31.57 17.12
N ASN A 173 -17.75 -32.29 16.43
CA ASN A 173 -16.36 -31.90 16.27
C ASN A 173 -16.14 -31.60 14.79
N VAL A 174 -16.03 -30.32 14.45
CA VAL A 174 -15.89 -29.90 13.05
C VAL A 174 -14.57 -29.17 12.87
N VAL A 175 -13.90 -29.44 11.75
CA VAL A 175 -12.74 -28.66 11.34
C VAL A 175 -13.23 -27.61 10.35
N SER A 176 -13.14 -26.34 10.73
CA SER A 176 -13.39 -25.21 9.83
C SER A 176 -12.24 -24.23 9.94
N CYS A 177 -11.85 -23.61 8.83
CA CYS A 177 -10.74 -22.64 8.80
C CYS A 177 -9.44 -23.15 9.45
N GLY A 178 -9.10 -24.43 9.27
CA GLY A 178 -7.90 -25.04 9.85
C GLY A 178 -7.94 -25.23 11.37
N ARG A 179 -9.07 -24.97 12.03
CA ARG A 179 -9.26 -25.12 13.48
C ARG A 179 -10.27 -26.23 13.77
N LEU A 180 -9.99 -27.03 14.80
CA LEU A 180 -10.94 -27.99 15.34
C LEU A 180 -11.86 -27.30 16.35
N PHE A 181 -13.13 -27.18 16.02
CA PHE A 181 -14.19 -26.71 16.91
C PHE A 181 -14.83 -27.92 17.60
N LYS A 182 -14.86 -27.88 18.93
CA LYS A 182 -15.64 -28.82 19.75
C LYS A 182 -16.87 -28.05 20.22
N ILE A 183 -18.02 -28.37 19.65
CA ILE A 183 -19.26 -27.61 19.85
C ILE A 183 -20.23 -28.51 20.59
N ASP A 184 -20.75 -28.02 21.70
CA ASP A 184 -21.74 -28.73 22.48
C ASP A 184 -23.16 -28.38 22.04
N GLN A 185 -24.09 -29.33 22.18
CA GLN A 185 -25.51 -29.08 21.92
C GLN A 185 -26.01 -27.88 22.75
N GLY A 186 -26.62 -26.91 22.09
CA GLY A 186 -27.15 -25.69 22.69
C GLY A 186 -26.13 -24.56 22.88
N GLU A 187 -24.87 -24.78 22.52
CA GLU A 187 -23.84 -23.72 22.50
C GLU A 187 -24.17 -22.66 21.45
N SER A 188 -23.96 -21.39 21.80
CA SER A 188 -24.20 -20.26 20.89
C SER A 188 -23.01 -20.07 19.96
N LEU A 189 -23.28 -19.95 18.66
CA LEU A 189 -22.27 -19.71 17.63
C LEU A 189 -22.34 -18.29 17.08
N GLU A 190 -22.88 -17.36 17.86
CA GLU A 190 -22.97 -15.94 17.52
C GLU A 190 -21.63 -15.23 17.82
N MET A 191 -21.05 -14.59 16.80
CA MET A 191 -19.85 -13.77 16.92
C MET A 191 -20.17 -12.38 16.37
N ASP A 192 -19.91 -11.33 17.17
CA ASP A 192 -20.18 -9.93 16.81
C ASP A 192 -21.62 -9.63 16.36
N GLY A 193 -22.61 -10.41 16.83
CA GLY A 193 -24.01 -10.25 16.48
C GLY A 193 -24.45 -10.99 15.21
N GLU A 194 -23.55 -11.78 14.61
CA GLU A 194 -23.83 -12.59 13.42
C GLU A 194 -23.63 -14.08 13.70
N CYS A 195 -24.46 -14.91 13.05
CA CYS A 195 -24.38 -16.36 13.22
C CYS A 195 -23.21 -16.91 12.39
N SER A 196 -22.23 -17.52 13.04
CA SER A 196 -21.03 -18.07 12.38
C SER A 196 -21.24 -19.48 11.80
N ALA A 197 -22.48 -19.99 11.74
CA ALA A 197 -22.78 -21.35 11.28
C ALA A 197 -23.32 -21.40 9.84
N CYS A 198 -23.00 -22.49 9.13
CA CYS A 198 -23.68 -23.04 7.95
C CYS A 198 -23.82 -24.55 8.11
#